data_AF-A0A969D095-F1
#
_entry.id   AF-A0A969D095-F1
#
_cell.length_a   1.000
_cell.length_b   1.000
_cell.length_c   1.000
_cell.angle_alpha   90.00
_cell.angle_beta   90.00
_cell.angle_gamma   90.00
#
_symmetry.space_group_name_H-M   'P 1'
#
loop_
_entity.id
_entity.type
_entity.pdbx_description
1 polymer ?
#
loop_
_entity_poly.entity_id
_entity_poly.type
_entity_poly.pdbx_seq_one_letter_code
_entity_poly.pdbx_strand_id
1 'polypeptide(L)'
;MTNTRKLWLILTLVMLSSFGVLGLIGREIYVTAPPVPARVVSEDGTVLYTGADVDTGRQAWQSAGGMQLGSIWGHGAYLAP
;
A
#
# COMPACT_ATOMS: atom_id res chain seq x y z
N MET A 1 -7.02 -44.29 -11.98
CA MET A 1 -7.26 -42.84 -11.74
C MET A 1 -7.40 -42.53 -10.24
N THR A 2 -6.39 -42.86 -9.43
CA THR A 2 -6.47 -42.84 -7.96
C THR A 2 -5.54 -41.81 -7.29
N ASN A 3 -4.93 -40.90 -8.07
CA ASN A 3 -3.97 -39.90 -7.54
C ASN A 3 -4.49 -38.45 -7.59
N THR A 4 -5.51 -38.14 -8.40
CA THR A 4 -6.03 -36.78 -8.57
C THR A 4 -6.61 -36.19 -7.28
N ARG A 5 -7.32 -36.99 -6.47
CA ARG A 5 -7.86 -36.52 -5.17
C ARG A 5 -6.77 -36.06 -4.21
N LYS A 6 -5.63 -36.75 -4.16
CA LYS A 6 -4.48 -36.35 -3.32
C LYS A 6 -3.88 -35.03 -3.80
N LEU A 7 -3.71 -34.87 -5.11
CA LEU A 7 -3.22 -33.63 -5.71
C LEU A 7 -4.14 -32.44 -5.42
N TRP A 8 -5.46 -32.63 -5.54
CA TRP A 8 -6.43 -31.58 -5.19
C TRP A 8 -6.40 -31.23 -3.71
N LEU A 9 -6.27 -32.21 -2.81
CA LEU A 9 -6.12 -31.94 -1.38
C LEU A 9 -4.85 -31.12 -1.08
N ILE A 10 -3.73 -31.46 -1.71
CA ILE A 10 -2.46 -30.71 -1.57
C ILE A 10 -2.62 -29.29 -2.15
N LEU A 11 -3.22 -29.16 -3.33
CA LEU A 11 -3.47 -27.86 -3.94
C LEU A 11 -4.35 -26.97 -3.05
N THR A 12 -5.46 -27.52 -2.54
CA THR A 12 -6.33 -26.80 -1.62
C THR A 12 -5.58 -26.38 -0.35
N LEU A 13 -4.75 -27.27 0.21
CA LEU A 13 -3.95 -26.95 1.39
C LEU A 13 -2.98 -25.79 1.11
N VAL A 14 -2.26 -25.83 -0.02
CA VAL A 14 -1.33 -24.76 -0.42
C VAL A 14 -2.07 -23.45 -0.66
N MET A 15 -3.21 -23.49 -1.35
CA MET A 15 -4.01 -22.28 -1.58
C MET A 15 -4.49 -21.68 -0.26
N LEU A 16 -5.10 -22.48 0.62
CA LEU A 16 -5.60 -21.99 1.90
C LEU A 16 -4.48 -21.44 2.79
N SER A 17 -3.32 -22.09 2.82
CA SER A 17 -2.19 -21.59 3.62
C SER A 17 -1.60 -20.31 3.02
N SER A 18 -1.38 -20.24 1.71
CA SER A 18 -0.86 -19.04 1.04
C SER A 18 -1.80 -17.85 1.19
N PHE A 19 -3.10 -18.02 0.93
CA PHE A 19 -4.08 -16.95 1.13
C PHE A 19 -4.27 -16.60 2.60
N GLY A 20 -4.17 -17.58 3.51
CA GLY A 20 -4.16 -17.34 4.94
C GLY A 20 -3.03 -16.41 5.37
N VAL A 21 -1.79 -16.72 4.97
CA VAL A 21 -0.62 -15.88 5.25
C VAL A 21 -0.75 -14.50 4.61
N LEU A 22 -1.16 -14.42 3.33
CA LEU A 22 -1.36 -13.16 2.64
C LEU A 22 -2.40 -12.27 3.35
N GLY A 23 -3.51 -12.84 3.80
CA GLY A 23 -4.55 -12.12 4.54
C GLY A 23 -4.07 -11.64 5.91
N LEU A 24 -3.32 -12.46 6.64
CA LEU A 24 -2.73 -12.08 7.93
C LEU A 24 -1.75 -10.90 7.78
N ILE A 25 -0.84 -10.99 6.82
CA ILE A 25 0.14 -9.92 6.56
C ILE A 25 -0.58 -8.66 6.02
N GLY A 26 -1.57 -8.82 5.14
CA GLY A 26 -2.36 -7.70 4.62
C GLY A 26 -3.08 -6.93 5.73
N ARG A 27 -3.63 -7.64 6.73
CA ARG A 27 -4.22 -7.01 7.92
C ARG A 27 -3.17 -6.23 8.72
N GLU A 28 -1.99 -6.81 8.92
CA GLU A 28 -0.91 -6.14 9.66
C GLU A 28 -0.48 -4.85 8.95
N ILE A 29 -0.29 -4.90 7.63
CA ILE A 29 0.02 -3.71 6.81
C ILE A 29 -1.06 -2.64 6.96
N TYR A 30 -2.35 -3.01 6.93
CA TYR A 30 -3.44 -2.05 7.05
C TYR A 30 -3.45 -1.33 8.41
N VAL A 31 -3.16 -2.04 9.51
CA VAL A 31 -3.19 -1.49 10.86
C VAL A 31 -1.91 -0.70 11.18
N THR A 32 -0.77 -1.11 10.63
CA THR A 32 0.55 -0.51 10.91
C THR A 32 0.97 0.56 9.90
N ALA A 33 0.17 0.78 8.85
CA ALA A 33 0.44 1.82 7.87
C ALA A 33 0.58 3.19 8.55
N PRO A 34 1.54 4.02 8.12
CA PRO A 34 1.73 5.35 8.69
C PRO A 34 0.45 6.19 8.49
N PRO A 35 -0.19 6.66 9.57
CA PRO A 35 -1.44 7.42 9.45
C PRO A 35 -1.15 8.81 8.88
N VAL A 36 -2.00 9.27 7.96
CA VAL A 36 -1.95 10.66 7.48
C VAL A 36 -2.45 11.59 8.61
N PRO A 37 -1.66 12.56 9.07
CA PRO A 37 -2.09 13.48 10.11
C PRO A 37 -3.30 14.30 9.68
N ALA A 38 -4.27 14.51 10.58
CA ALA A 38 -5.43 15.35 10.30
C ALA A 38 -5.03 16.83 10.08
N ARG A 39 -4.02 17.29 10.82
CA ARG A 39 -3.41 18.62 10.69
C ARG A 39 -1.93 18.56 11.06
N VAL A 40 -1.13 19.34 10.35
CA VAL A 40 0.26 19.66 10.68
C VAL A 40 0.26 21.10 11.17
N VAL A 41 0.78 21.33 12.38
CA VAL A 41 0.77 22.65 13.03
C VAL A 41 2.20 23.08 13.35
N SER A 42 2.45 24.38 13.25
CA SER A 42 3.65 25.03 13.78
C SER A 42 3.65 25.01 15.31
N GLU A 43 4.80 25.25 15.92
CA GLU A 43 4.95 25.39 17.38
C GLU A 43 4.04 26.48 17.96
N ASP A 44 3.81 27.55 17.19
CA ASP A 44 2.93 28.67 17.56
C ASP A 44 1.43 28.36 17.35
N GLY A 45 1.07 27.14 16.92
CA GLY A 45 -0.31 26.69 16.73
C GLY A 45 -0.92 26.99 15.35
N THR A 46 -0.19 27.67 14.47
CA THR A 46 -0.63 27.91 13.08
C THR A 46 -0.71 26.59 12.30
N VAL A 47 -1.86 26.32 11.67
CA VAL A 47 -2.04 25.14 10.81
C VAL A 47 -1.29 25.37 9.49
N LEU A 48 -0.39 24.44 9.16
CA LEU A 48 0.42 24.46 7.94
C LEU A 48 -0.24 23.64 6.82
N TYR A 49 -0.68 22.43 7.14
CA TYR A 49 -1.35 21.52 6.21
C TYR A 49 -2.45 20.74 6.91
N THR A 50 -3.47 20.36 6.16
CA THR A 50 -4.53 19.43 6.59
C THR A 50 -4.39 18.09 5.88
N GLY A 51 -5.09 17.07 6.37
CA GLY A 51 -5.16 15.79 5.66
C GLY A 51 -5.73 15.93 4.24
N ALA A 52 -6.67 16.85 4.03
CA ALA A 52 -7.22 17.13 2.71
C ALA A 52 -6.16 17.69 1.75
N ASP A 53 -5.28 18.58 2.22
CA ASP A 53 -4.19 19.13 1.41
C ASP A 53 -3.22 18.03 0.96
N VAL A 54 -2.93 17.05 1.83
CA VAL A 54 -2.11 15.88 1.49
C VAL A 54 -2.77 15.02 0.42
N ASP A 55 -4.09 14.78 0.53
CA ASP A 55 -4.85 14.01 -0.46
C ASP A 55 -4.95 14.72 -1.80
N THR A 56 -5.12 16.04 -1.80
CA THR A 56 -5.08 16.87 -3.02
C THR A 56 -3.68 16.84 -3.65
N GLY A 57 -2.61 16.95 -2.85
CA GLY A 57 -1.24 16.81 -3.34
C GLY A 57 -0.98 15.45 -3.99
N ARG A 58 -1.52 14.37 -3.44
CA ARG A 58 -1.43 13.02 -4.03
C ARG A 58 -2.12 12.96 -5.39
N GLN A 59 -3.32 13.53 -5.52
CA GLN A 59 -4.04 13.57 -6.80
C GLN A 59 -3.31 14.41 -7.84
N ALA A 60 -2.76 15.56 -7.43
CA ALA A 60 -1.94 16.40 -8.29
C ALA A 60 -0.72 15.64 -8.82
N TRP A 61 0.03 14.94 -7.95
CA TRP A 61 1.17 14.11 -8.35
C TRP A 61 0.76 12.99 -9.32
N GLN A 62 -0.36 12.30 -9.07
CA GLN A 62 -0.87 11.27 -9.98
C GLN A 62 -1.21 11.85 -11.36
N SER A 63 -1.83 13.04 -11.41
CA SER A 63 -2.18 13.72 -12.66
C SER A 63 -0.96 14.21 -13.45
N ALA A 64 0.14 14.53 -12.76
CA ALA A 64 1.40 14.96 -13.37
C ALA A 64 2.23 13.81 -13.99
N GLY A 65 1.78 12.56 -13.87
CA GLY A 65 2.44 11.36 -14.39
C GLY A 65 2.86 10.36 -13.31
N GLY A 66 2.78 10.76 -12.03
CA GLY A 66 2.99 9.88 -10.89
C GLY A 66 4.31 9.09 -10.95
N MET A 67 4.20 7.77 -10.84
CA MET A 67 5.34 6.84 -10.89
C MET A 67 5.98 6.72 -12.29
N GLN A 68 5.41 7.28 -13.35
CA GLN A 68 6.06 7.29 -14.66
C GLN A 68 7.07 8.42 -14.77
N LEU A 69 6.89 9.49 -13.99
CA LEU A 69 7.79 10.63 -13.98
C LEU A 69 9.05 10.33 -13.17
N GLY A 70 8.89 9.80 -11.96
CA GLY A 70 9.97 9.48 -11.01
C GLY A 70 9.54 8.42 -10.00
N SER A 71 10.17 8.41 -8.81
CA SER A 71 9.94 7.37 -7.81
C SER A 71 9.44 7.93 -6.46
N ILE A 72 8.56 7.19 -5.78
CA ILE A 72 8.20 7.43 -4.37
C ILE A 72 8.39 6.14 -3.60
N TRP A 73 9.12 6.22 -2.46
CA TRP A 73 9.49 5.06 -1.66
C TRP A 73 10.13 3.93 -2.50
N GLY A 74 10.95 4.31 -3.48
CA GLY A 74 11.63 3.38 -4.39
C GLY A 74 10.76 2.72 -5.46
N HIS A 75 9.48 3.10 -5.56
CA HIS A 75 8.55 2.59 -6.58
C HIS A 75 8.28 3.65 -7.64
N GLY A 76 8.67 3.36 -8.88
CA GLY A 76 8.40 4.21 -10.04
C GLY A 76 9.50 4.16 -11.09
N ALA A 77 9.58 5.21 -11.90
CA ALA A 77 10.57 5.37 -12.96
C ALA A 77 11.93 5.79 -12.41
N TYR A 78 12.98 5.54 -13.19
CA TYR A 78 14.38 5.76 -12.77
C TYR A 78 15.04 6.99 -13.42
N LEU A 79 14.29 7.79 -14.19
CA LEU A 79 14.83 8.94 -14.91
C LEU A 79 14.84 10.20 -14.04
N ALA A 80 13.70 10.56 -13.46
CA ALA A 80 13.65 11.59 -12.43
C ALA A 80 13.95 10.96 -11.06
N PRO A 81 14.35 11.77 -10.06
CA PRO A 81 14.48 11.31 -8.68
C PRO A 81 13.22 10.59 -8.16
#